data_AF-A0A1E3KYP5-F1
#
_entry.id   AF-A0A1E3KYP5-F1
#
_cell.length_a   1.000
_cell.length_b   1.000
_cell.length_c   1.000
_cell.angle_alpha   90.00
_cell.angle_beta   90.00
_cell.angle_gamma   90.00
#
_symmetry.space_group_name_H-M   'P 1'
#
loop_
_entity.id
_entity.type
_entity.pdbx_description
1 polymer ?
#
loop_
_entity_poly.entity_id
_entity_poly.type
_entity_poly.pdbx_seq_one_letter_code
_entity_poly.pdbx_strand_id
1 'polypeptide(L)'
;MHITFIKSFHPEHTDLSSFRKDSAMPVITIYSNTPDYPNKFIGRLWVVHKGIHQMTRTAVITDSYKEMIKAIPTDMTLMPTHPKDKQEHPEIVETWYYPV
;
A
#
# COMPACT_ATOMS: atom_id res chain seq x y z
N MET A 1 -3.85 -26.94 8.77
CA MET A 1 -4.45 -25.60 8.57
C MET A 1 -5.52 -25.42 9.63
N HIS A 2 -5.30 -24.55 10.62
CA HIS A 2 -6.25 -24.32 11.71
C HIS A 2 -7.04 -23.05 11.36
N ILE A 3 -8.31 -23.20 11.00
CA ILE A 3 -9.19 -22.08 10.68
C ILE A 3 -10.01 -21.77 11.93
N THR A 4 -9.85 -20.57 12.47
CA THR A 4 -10.66 -20.10 13.61
C THR A 4 -11.87 -19.34 13.07
N PHE A 5 -13.05 -19.91 13.27
CA PHE A 5 -14.31 -19.25 12.91
C PHE A 5 -14.82 -18.42 14.08
N ILE A 6 -14.97 -17.11 13.88
CA ILE A 6 -15.62 -16.22 14.85
C ILE A 6 -17.13 -16.35 14.67
N LYS A 7 -17.79 -17.09 15.58
CA LYS A 7 -19.24 -17.37 15.51
C LYS A 7 -20.12 -16.20 15.96
N SER A 8 -19.58 -15.24 16.71
CA SER A 8 -20.24 -13.98 17.07
C SER A 8 -19.20 -12.87 17.25
N PHE A 9 -19.37 -11.73 16.59
CA PHE A 9 -18.48 -10.59 16.69
C PHE A 9 -18.83 -9.77 17.94
N HIS A 10 -18.00 -9.88 18.98
CA HIS A 10 -18.05 -9.04 20.18
C HIS A 10 -16.82 -8.14 20.17
N PRO A 11 -16.94 -6.82 19.87
CA PRO A 11 -15.80 -5.92 19.72
C PRO A 11 -14.86 -5.90 20.93
N GLU A 12 -15.41 -6.07 22.14
CA GLU A 12 -14.71 -6.13 23.42
C GLU A 12 -13.91 -7.43 23.65
N HIS A 13 -14.13 -8.47 22.83
CA HIS A 13 -13.49 -9.79 22.95
C HIS A 13 -12.83 -10.28 21.67
N THR A 14 -12.89 -9.49 20.59
CA THR A 14 -12.34 -9.84 19.27
C THR A 14 -11.07 -9.06 19.01
N ASP A 15 -9.92 -9.59 19.43
CA ASP A 15 -8.61 -8.99 19.16
C ASP A 15 -8.05 -9.43 17.79
N LEU A 16 -8.37 -8.66 16.76
CA LEU A 16 -7.84 -8.85 15.40
C LEU A 16 -6.37 -8.41 15.25
N SER A 17 -5.71 -7.90 16.30
CA SER A 17 -4.29 -7.50 16.22
C SER A 17 -3.39 -8.69 15.87
N SER A 18 -3.81 -9.91 16.22
CA SER A 18 -3.14 -11.15 15.85
C SER A 18 -3.03 -11.36 14.33
N PHE A 19 -3.99 -10.87 13.54
CA PHE A 19 -3.97 -11.01 12.07
C PHE A 19 -2.80 -10.23 11.43
N ARG A 20 -2.31 -9.19 12.10
CA ARG A 20 -1.15 -8.40 11.67
C ARG A 20 0.17 -9.17 11.82
N LYS A 21 0.22 -10.20 12.66
CA LYS A 21 1.48 -10.89 13.02
C LYS A 21 1.97 -11.83 11.92
N ASP A 22 1.05 -12.38 11.12
CA ASP A 22 1.34 -13.43 10.14
C ASP A 22 1.20 -12.97 8.68
N SER A 23 0.75 -11.73 8.44
CA SER A 23 0.60 -11.18 7.09
C SER A 23 1.79 -10.30 6.70
N ALA A 24 2.31 -10.55 5.49
CA ALA A 24 3.21 -9.64 4.79
C ALA A 24 2.47 -9.17 3.53
N MET A 25 2.15 -7.88 3.47
CA MET A 25 1.35 -7.31 2.39
C MET A 25 2.22 -6.40 1.52
N PRO A 26 2.38 -6.70 0.22
CA PRO A 26 3.03 -5.79 -0.70
C PRO A 26 2.10 -4.61 -1.00
N VAL A 27 2.68 -3.43 -0.96
CA VAL A 27 2.00 -2.15 -1.21
C VAL A 27 2.85 -1.35 -2.20
N ILE A 28 2.25 -0.80 -3.25
CA ILE A 28 2.91 0.10 -4.19
C ILE A 28 2.36 1.51 -3.94
N THR A 29 3.23 2.44 -3.58
CA THR A 29 2.85 3.86 -3.50
C THR A 29 3.44 4.59 -4.69
N ILE A 30 2.57 5.31 -5.42
CA ILE A 30 2.94 6.17 -6.53
C ILE A 30 3.17 7.57 -5.99
N TYR A 31 4.35 8.11 -6.27
CA TYR A 31 4.72 9.48 -6.00
C TYR A 31 4.88 10.24 -7.32
N SER A 32 4.68 11.55 -7.29
CA SER A 32 4.98 12.44 -8.40
C SER A 32 5.83 13.61 -7.93
N ASN A 33 6.78 14.02 -8.77
CA ASN A 33 7.58 15.22 -8.57
C ASN A 33 8.28 15.28 -7.20
N THR A 34 8.85 14.15 -6.75
CA THR A 34 9.62 14.12 -5.51
C THR A 34 10.97 14.83 -5.70
N PRO A 35 11.60 15.36 -4.64
CA PRO A 35 12.86 16.11 -4.76
C PRO A 35 14.01 15.32 -5.44
N ASP A 36 14.03 14.00 -5.28
CA ASP A 36 15.00 13.10 -5.88
C ASP A 36 14.70 12.74 -7.35
N TYR A 37 13.46 12.91 -7.82
CA TYR A 37 13.08 12.67 -9.22
C TYR A 37 12.07 13.74 -9.71
N PRO A 38 12.55 14.95 -10.02
CA PRO A 38 11.68 16.04 -10.47
C PRO A 38 11.00 15.70 -11.81
N ASN A 39 9.73 16.09 -11.95
CA ASN A 39 8.91 15.85 -13.15
C ASN A 39 8.74 14.38 -13.56
N LYS A 40 8.94 13.43 -12.63
CA LYS A 40 8.75 11.99 -12.87
C LYS A 40 7.65 11.43 -11.97
N PHE A 41 7.16 10.24 -12.32
CA PHE A 41 6.38 9.37 -11.45
C PHE A 41 7.23 8.23 -10.92
N ILE A 42 7.07 7.88 -9.66
CA ILE A 42 7.79 6.76 -9.03
C ILE A 42 6.80 5.84 -8.33
N GLY A 43 6.77 4.57 -8.71
CA GLY A 43 6.09 3.52 -7.97
C GLY A 43 7.09 2.82 -7.06
N ARG A 44 6.98 2.98 -5.74
CA ARG A 44 7.85 2.28 -4.77
C ARG A 44 7.13 1.09 -4.17
N LEU A 45 7.80 -0.06 -4.13
CA LEU A 45 7.32 -1.22 -3.41
C LEU A 45 7.67 -1.10 -1.93
N TRP A 46 6.62 -1.19 -1.12
CA TRP A 46 6.64 -1.30 0.33
C TRP A 46 6.18 -2.69 0.74
N VAL A 47 6.70 -3.17 1.86
CA VAL A 47 6.19 -4.37 2.53
C VAL A 47 5.67 -3.94 3.89
N VAL A 48 4.40 -4.21 4.13
CA VAL A 48 3.79 -4.05 5.45
C VAL A 48 3.81 -5.40 6.14
N HIS A 49 4.58 -5.53 7.21
CA HIS A 49 4.68 -6.76 7.99
C HIS A 49 4.71 -6.43 9.48
N LYS A 50 3.87 -7.10 10.29
CA LYS A 50 3.78 -6.87 11.74
C LYS A 50 3.49 -5.41 12.11
N GLY A 51 2.76 -4.70 11.27
CA GLY A 51 2.47 -3.27 11.43
C GLY A 51 3.66 -2.33 11.16
N ILE A 52 4.77 -2.85 10.65
CA ILE A 52 5.93 -2.07 10.24
C ILE A 52 5.89 -1.92 8.72
N HIS A 53 6.00 -0.67 8.26
CA HIS A 53 6.10 -0.33 6.84
C HIS A 53 7.58 -0.27 6.46
N GLN A 54 8.02 -1.15 5.55
CA GLN A 54 9.41 -1.20 5.10
C GLN A 54 9.52 -0.89 3.62
N MET A 55 10.32 0.11 3.28
CA MET A 55 10.65 0.42 1.89
C MET A 55 11.59 -0.65 1.36
N THR A 56 11.28 -1.20 0.19
CA THR A 56 12.20 -2.11 -0.50
C THR A 56 13.19 -1.34 -1.38
N ARG A 57 14.14 -2.04 -1.99
CA ARG A 57 15.04 -1.48 -3.00
C ARG A 57 14.42 -1.50 -4.42
N THR A 58 13.14 -1.84 -4.52
CA THR A 58 12.43 -1.96 -5.79
C THR A 58 11.59 -0.72 -6.02
N ALA A 59 11.84 -0.04 -7.13
CA ALA A 59 11.06 1.08 -7.59
C ALA A 59 10.99 1.08 -9.13
N VAL A 60 9.91 1.62 -9.67
CA VAL A 60 9.73 1.91 -11.10
C VAL A 60 9.65 3.41 -11.26
N ILE A 61 10.32 3.97 -12.27
CA ILE A 61 10.31 5.41 -12.58
C ILE A 61 9.80 5.57 -14.00
N THR A 62 8.82 6.45 -14.21
CA THR A 62 8.26 6.73 -15.53
C THR A 62 8.09 8.22 -15.76
N ASP A 63 7.96 8.60 -17.02
CA ASP A 63 7.75 9.98 -17.44
C ASP A 63 6.26 10.35 -17.38
N SER A 64 5.38 9.36 -17.44
CA SER A 64 3.94 9.55 -17.42
C SER A 64 3.24 8.64 -16.42
N TYR A 65 2.15 9.16 -15.84
CA TYR A 65 1.24 8.37 -15.00
C TYR A 65 0.64 7.18 -15.77
N LYS A 66 0.33 7.37 -17.06
CA LYS A 66 -0.22 6.30 -17.91
C LYS A 66 0.71 5.10 -18.02
N GLU A 67 2.03 5.32 -18.10
CA GLU A 67 3.02 4.24 -18.09
C GLU A 67 3.16 3.61 -16.71
N MET A 68 3.11 4.42 -15.65
CA MET A 68 3.15 3.93 -14.27
C MET A 68 2.03 2.93 -14.01
N ILE A 69 0.78 3.27 -14.37
CA ILE A 69 -0.37 2.39 -14.16
C ILE A 69 -0.25 1.07 -14.93
N LYS A 70 0.35 1.07 -16.12
CA LYS A 70 0.61 -0.18 -16.87
C LYS A 70 1.63 -1.09 -16.19
N ALA A 71 2.50 -0.54 -15.34
CA ALA A 71 3.50 -1.31 -14.60
C ALA A 71 2.95 -1.91 -13.30
N ILE A 72 1.76 -1.49 -12.85
CA ILE A 72 1.11 -2.03 -11.66
C ILE A 72 0.48 -3.38 -11.99
N PRO A 73 0.74 -4.44 -11.20
CA PRO A 73 0.07 -5.73 -11.37
C PRO A 73 -1.46 -5.60 -11.33
N THR A 74 -2.14 -6.31 -12.22
CA THR A 74 -3.60 -6.19 -12.42
C THR A 74 -4.44 -6.74 -11.27
N ASP A 75 -3.83 -7.50 -10.36
CA ASP A 75 -4.43 -8.09 -9.17
C ASP A 75 -4.36 -7.19 -7.94
N MET A 76 -3.72 -6.02 -8.04
CA MET A 76 -3.68 -5.04 -6.96
C MET A 76 -4.95 -4.20 -6.91
N THR A 77 -5.32 -3.80 -5.71
CA THR A 77 -6.48 -2.94 -5.44
C THR A 77 -6.01 -1.54 -5.06
N LEU A 78 -6.66 -0.52 -5.64
CA LEU A 78 -6.43 0.88 -5.29
C LEU A 78 -6.96 1.16 -3.87
N MET A 79 -6.10 1.68 -3.01
CA MET A 79 -6.48 2.13 -1.67
C MET A 79 -7.15 3.50 -1.74
N PRO A 80 -8.34 3.68 -1.16
CA PRO A 80 -8.96 5.00 -1.04
C PRO A 80 -8.05 5.95 -0.24
N THR A 81 -7.80 7.14 -0.76
CA THR A 81 -7.03 8.17 -0.07
C THR A 81 -7.97 9.16 0.63
N HIS A 82 -7.66 9.53 1.87
CA HIS A 82 -8.42 10.58 2.56
C HIS A 82 -7.98 11.97 2.06
N PRO A 83 -8.87 12.96 1.94
CA PRO A 83 -8.51 14.31 1.47
C PRO A 83 -7.40 14.97 2.27
N LYS A 84 -7.36 14.72 3.58
CA LYS A 84 -6.32 15.25 4.48
C LYS A 84 -4.93 14.71 4.13
N ASP A 85 -4.82 13.43 3.79
CA ASP A 85 -3.54 12.82 3.42
C ASP A 85 -2.98 13.46 2.15
N LYS A 86 -3.84 13.80 1.18
CA LYS A 86 -3.43 14.53 -0.02
C LYS A 86 -2.96 15.96 0.25
N GLN A 87 -3.46 16.58 1.31
CA GLN A 87 -3.02 17.91 1.71
C GLN A 87 -1.66 17.88 2.41
N GLU A 88 -1.44 16.88 3.26
CA GLU A 88 -0.18 16.71 4.00
C GLU A 88 0.93 16.10 3.14
N HIS A 89 0.57 15.24 2.19
CA HIS A 89 1.48 14.53 1.29
C HIS A 89 1.05 14.69 -0.18
N PRO A 90 1.13 15.90 -0.75
CA PRO A 90 0.70 16.18 -2.11
C PRO A 90 1.51 15.42 -3.17
N GLU A 91 2.71 14.94 -2.84
CA GLU A 91 3.53 14.11 -3.69
C GLU A 91 2.96 12.71 -3.89
N ILE A 92 2.13 12.21 -2.97
CA ILE A 92 1.49 10.90 -3.07
C ILE A 92 0.29 11.01 -4.02
N VAL A 93 0.40 10.32 -5.15
CA VAL A 93 -0.67 10.26 -6.15
C VAL A 93 -1.71 9.24 -5.69
N GLU A 94 -1.27 7.98 -5.50
CA GLU A 94 -2.12 6.82 -5.22
C GLU A 94 -1.33 5.74 -4.48
N THR A 95 -2.03 4.81 -3.85
CA THR A 95 -1.43 3.64 -3.20
C THR A 95 -2.23 2.40 -3.52
N TRP A 96 -1.55 1.33 -3.88
CA TRP A 96 -2.11 0.06 -4.33
C TRP A 96 -1.66 -1.04 -3.37
N TYR A 97 -2.52 -1.98 -3.04
CA TYR A 97 -2.18 -3.11 -2.18
C TYR A 97 -2.67 -4.41 -2.78
N TYR A 98 -2.00 -5.51 -2.47
CA TYR A 98 -2.51 -6.84 -2.80
C TYR A 98 -3.53 -7.27 -1.74
N PRO A 99 -4.80 -7.53 -2.11
CA PRO A 99 -5.77 -8.06 -1.15
C PRO A 99 -5.40 -9.51 -0.80
N VAL A 100 -5.08 -9.75 0.47
CA VAL A 100 -4.86 -11.11 1.02
C VAL A 100 -6.17 -11.79 1.38
#